data_AF-A0A2C1YWX2-F1
#
_entry.id   AF-A0A2C1YWX2-F1
#
_cell.length_a   1.000
_cell.length_b   1.000
_cell.length_c   1.000
_cell.angle_alpha   90.00
_cell.angle_beta   90.00
_cell.angle_gamma   90.00
#
_symmetry.space_group_name_H-M   'P 1'
#
loop_
_entity.id
_entity.type
_entity.pdbx_description
1 polymer ?
#
loop_
_entity_poly.entity_id
_entity_poly.type
_entity_poly.pdbx_seq_one_letter_code
_entity_poly.pdbx_strand_id
1 'polypeptide(L)'
;MNQDLLDELLQVTDEEKLILDQRKNVSKELYTSKTNFVIESEKFLSNDKMIMVRKHTRFVDFPLHKHDYIEINYVYNGELKQTAGGRPITLKKGELLLLNQHIEHEIKACAKEDIVINFIIRPAFFDFIFSFLNSGNIVSDFLISGLYNNTQNGQFLYFKVAEVETIQDMIGKIIYEIMHPSPFSESTIKLYMGLLMIELIKNTDLVERKEEASMNHYLVVESLQYIEENYKHASLYELAEKLNQSHYGLSKTIKKATSHTFKELLQERRLVKAKELLESTEMPISSIVEEVGYDNISYFYRIFKGKYGQTPKEFREQAVNEKTKLD
;
A
#
# COMPACT_ATOMS: atom_id res chain seq x y z
N MET A 1 14.21 1.24 -21.51
CA MET A 1 14.72 0.06 -20.79
C MET A 1 16.12 -0.24 -21.28
N ASN A 2 17.06 -0.48 -20.35
CA ASN A 2 18.46 -0.74 -20.67
C ASN A 2 18.64 -2.19 -21.12
N GLN A 3 19.00 -2.44 -22.38
CA GLN A 3 19.18 -3.79 -22.95
C GLN A 3 20.18 -4.61 -22.13
N ASP A 4 21.22 -3.95 -21.61
CA ASP A 4 22.26 -4.56 -20.77
C ASP A 4 21.69 -5.21 -19.51
N LEU A 5 20.70 -4.57 -18.87
CA LEU A 5 20.09 -5.07 -17.63
C LEU A 5 19.25 -6.33 -17.87
N LEU A 6 18.59 -6.43 -19.03
CA LEU A 6 17.82 -7.63 -19.38
C LEU A 6 18.74 -8.83 -19.58
N ASP A 7 19.87 -8.63 -20.25
CA ASP A 7 20.83 -9.70 -20.51
C ASP A 7 21.45 -10.26 -19.23
N GLU A 8 21.72 -9.39 -18.26
CA GLU A 8 22.13 -9.78 -16.91
C GLU A 8 21.01 -10.51 -16.14
N LEU A 9 19.76 -10.02 -16.19
CA LEU A 9 18.62 -10.69 -15.54
C LEU A 9 18.27 -12.03 -16.17
N LEU A 10 18.56 -12.24 -17.46
CA LEU A 10 18.33 -13.51 -18.13
C LEU A 10 19.27 -14.63 -17.67
N GLN A 11 20.41 -14.28 -17.04
CA GLN A 11 21.35 -15.25 -16.50
C GLN A 11 20.66 -16.21 -15.52
N VAL A 12 21.03 -17.49 -15.60
CA VAL A 12 20.42 -18.54 -14.79
C VAL A 12 20.99 -18.47 -13.37
N THR A 13 20.12 -18.31 -12.38
CA THR A 13 20.54 -18.29 -10.97
C THR A 13 20.98 -19.68 -10.51
N ASP A 14 21.73 -19.78 -9.41
CA ASP A 14 22.13 -21.09 -8.89
C ASP A 14 20.92 -21.94 -8.46
N GLU A 15 19.85 -21.31 -7.98
CA GLU A 15 18.58 -21.97 -7.70
C GLU A 15 17.93 -22.53 -8.98
N GLU A 16 17.89 -21.74 -10.05
CA GLU A 16 17.36 -22.17 -11.35
C GLU A 16 18.19 -23.31 -11.96
N LYS A 17 19.53 -23.28 -11.83
CA LYS A 17 20.40 -24.39 -12.26
C LYS A 17 20.02 -25.68 -11.54
N LEU A 18 19.86 -25.63 -10.21
CA LEU A 18 19.46 -26.80 -9.41
C LEU A 18 18.09 -27.36 -9.83
N ILE A 19 17.13 -26.50 -10.14
CA ILE A 19 15.80 -26.91 -10.62
C ILE A 19 15.90 -27.62 -11.97
N LEU A 20 16.64 -27.03 -12.92
CA LEU A 20 16.85 -27.58 -14.26
C LEU A 20 17.59 -28.92 -14.21
N ASP A 21 18.59 -29.05 -13.33
CA ASP A 21 19.38 -30.27 -13.18
C ASP A 21 18.60 -31.40 -12.49
N GLN A 22 17.76 -31.08 -11.51
CA GLN A 22 17.14 -32.09 -10.64
C GLN A 22 15.69 -32.45 -11.02
N ARG A 23 15.03 -31.72 -11.94
CA ARG A 23 13.58 -31.85 -12.24
C ARG A 23 12.69 -31.87 -10.98
N LYS A 24 13.09 -31.15 -9.94
CA LYS A 24 12.45 -31.22 -8.62
C LYS A 24 11.41 -30.12 -8.41
N ASN A 25 10.46 -30.43 -7.54
CA ASN A 25 9.54 -29.48 -6.91
C ASN A 25 10.33 -28.42 -6.10
N VAL A 26 9.71 -27.28 -5.83
CA VAL A 26 10.25 -26.22 -4.97
C VAL A 26 10.81 -26.80 -3.67
N SER A 27 12.08 -26.48 -3.37
CA SER A 27 12.74 -26.93 -2.14
C SER A 27 12.17 -26.17 -0.94
N LYS A 28 11.15 -26.73 -0.29
CA LYS A 28 10.37 -26.08 0.79
C LYS A 28 11.24 -25.52 1.92
N GLU A 29 12.37 -26.16 2.22
CA GLU A 29 13.31 -25.76 3.28
C GLU A 29 13.95 -24.38 3.04
N LEU A 30 14.06 -23.95 1.77
CA LEU A 30 14.52 -22.60 1.40
C LEU A 30 13.50 -21.51 1.77
N TYR A 31 12.23 -21.87 1.91
CA TYR A 31 11.11 -20.93 1.99
C TYR A 31 10.35 -20.97 3.32
N THR A 32 10.29 -22.12 3.99
CA THR A 32 9.54 -22.26 5.24
C THR A 32 10.19 -23.26 6.19
N SER A 33 9.99 -23.05 7.49
CA SER A 33 10.31 -24.01 8.55
C SER A 33 9.09 -24.76 9.11
N LYS A 34 7.87 -24.44 8.63
CA LYS A 34 6.59 -24.88 9.22
C LYS A 34 5.82 -25.90 8.36
N THR A 35 4.91 -26.63 9.00
CA THR A 35 4.05 -27.66 8.38
C THR A 35 2.94 -27.11 7.48
N ASN A 36 2.41 -25.94 7.81
CA ASN A 36 1.55 -25.16 6.91
C ASN A 36 2.48 -24.33 6.04
N PHE A 37 2.43 -24.46 4.71
CA PHE A 37 3.37 -23.87 3.75
C PHE A 37 3.26 -22.33 3.72
N VAL A 38 3.74 -21.70 4.80
CA VAL A 38 3.82 -20.27 5.04
C VAL A 38 5.25 -19.85 4.81
N ILE A 39 5.47 -18.98 3.83
CA ILE A 39 6.79 -18.42 3.55
C ILE A 39 7.09 -17.35 4.61
N GLU A 40 8.23 -17.51 5.29
CA GLU A 40 8.62 -16.65 6.41
C GLU A 40 9.57 -15.56 5.91
N SER A 41 9.24 -14.29 6.15
CA SER A 41 10.10 -13.15 5.82
C SER A 41 11.51 -13.30 6.36
N GLU A 42 11.68 -13.91 7.55
CA GLU A 42 12.97 -14.18 8.19
C GLU A 42 13.91 -15.08 7.37
N LYS A 43 13.39 -15.89 6.43
CA LYS A 43 14.22 -16.69 5.52
C LYS A 43 14.90 -15.84 4.45
N PHE A 44 14.34 -14.67 4.15
CA PHE A 44 14.83 -13.75 3.12
C PHE A 44 15.46 -12.49 3.71
N LEU A 45 15.02 -12.07 4.88
CA LEU A 45 15.37 -10.81 5.51
C LEU A 45 16.03 -11.04 6.86
N SER A 46 17.24 -10.52 7.03
CA SER A 46 17.85 -10.34 8.35
C SER A 46 16.97 -9.41 9.21
N ASN A 47 17.10 -9.49 10.54
CA ASN A 47 16.18 -8.82 11.48
C ASN A 47 16.10 -7.29 11.33
N ASP A 48 17.14 -6.67 10.77
CA ASP A 48 17.27 -5.24 10.52
C ASP A 48 16.68 -4.79 9.17
N LYS A 49 16.51 -5.70 8.20
CA LYS A 49 16.08 -5.35 6.85
C LYS A 49 14.56 -5.34 6.71
N MET A 50 14.04 -4.23 6.17
CA MET A 50 12.61 -4.04 5.94
C MET A 50 12.12 -4.49 4.56
N ILE A 51 13.00 -4.47 3.54
CA ILE A 51 12.68 -4.78 2.14
C ILE A 51 13.75 -5.70 1.58
N MET A 52 13.32 -6.73 0.85
CA MET A 52 14.17 -7.55 -0.01
C MET A 52 13.58 -7.51 -1.41
N VAL A 53 14.44 -7.33 -2.42
CA VAL A 53 14.04 -7.37 -3.82
C VAL A 53 14.91 -8.41 -4.51
N ARG A 54 14.28 -9.36 -5.19
CA ARG A 54 14.98 -10.44 -5.87
C ARG A 54 14.29 -10.83 -7.16
N LYS A 55 15.05 -11.43 -8.07
CA LYS A 55 14.48 -12.14 -9.20
C LYS A 55 13.72 -13.38 -8.70
N HIS A 56 12.51 -13.58 -9.19
CA HIS A 56 11.73 -14.80 -8.97
C HIS A 56 12.32 -15.95 -9.80
N THR A 57 12.32 -17.15 -9.22
CA THR A 57 12.91 -18.34 -9.81
C THR A 57 12.05 -18.86 -10.96
N ARG A 58 12.62 -18.98 -12.16
CA ARG A 58 11.93 -19.53 -13.33
C ARG A 58 11.90 -21.07 -13.30
N PHE A 59 11.12 -21.67 -14.20
CA PHE A 59 11.14 -23.11 -14.51
C PHE A 59 10.48 -24.07 -13.52
N VAL A 60 9.87 -23.60 -12.43
CA VAL A 60 9.15 -24.45 -11.47
C VAL A 60 7.81 -23.83 -11.08
N ASP A 61 6.79 -24.66 -10.92
CA ASP A 61 5.54 -24.24 -10.32
C ASP A 61 5.75 -23.98 -8.83
N PHE A 62 5.36 -22.79 -8.38
CA PHE A 62 5.34 -22.45 -6.97
C PHE A 62 3.95 -22.80 -6.40
N PRO A 63 3.85 -23.82 -5.53
CA PRO A 63 2.55 -24.33 -5.10
C PRO A 63 1.82 -23.34 -4.19
N LEU A 64 0.53 -23.59 -3.96
CA LEU A 64 -0.32 -22.75 -3.11
C LEU A 64 0.32 -22.49 -1.74
N HIS A 65 0.52 -21.22 -1.42
CA HIS A 65 1.17 -20.74 -0.21
C HIS A 65 0.62 -19.39 0.22
N LYS A 66 1.03 -18.96 1.41
CA LYS A 66 0.85 -17.60 1.93
C LYS A 66 2.14 -17.12 2.58
N HIS A 67 2.22 -15.85 2.92
CA HIS A 67 3.42 -15.24 3.51
C HIS A 67 3.07 -14.31 4.69
N ASP A 68 4.02 -14.05 5.58
CA ASP A 68 3.86 -13.12 6.72
C ASP A 68 4.28 -11.67 6.40
N TYR A 69 4.53 -11.37 5.13
CA TYR A 69 4.94 -10.08 4.60
C TYR A 69 3.97 -9.56 3.55
N ILE A 70 4.20 -8.37 3.01
CA ILE A 70 3.52 -7.87 1.81
C ILE A 70 4.41 -8.17 0.61
N GLU A 71 3.81 -8.68 -0.46
CA GLU A 71 4.53 -9.08 -1.68
C GLU A 71 4.13 -8.21 -2.86
N ILE A 72 5.10 -7.77 -3.66
CA ILE A 72 4.84 -7.20 -4.99
C ILE A 72 5.51 -8.08 -6.04
N ASN A 73 4.73 -8.57 -6.99
CA ASN A 73 5.21 -9.23 -8.19
C ASN A 73 5.17 -8.25 -9.35
N TYR A 74 6.32 -7.91 -9.93
CA TYR A 74 6.43 -7.05 -11.10
C TYR A 74 7.03 -7.81 -12.28
N VAL A 75 6.44 -7.69 -13.46
CA VAL A 75 6.93 -8.36 -14.67
C VAL A 75 7.87 -7.41 -15.43
N TYR A 76 9.17 -7.64 -15.32
CA TYR A 76 10.17 -6.88 -16.06
C TYR A 76 10.18 -7.25 -17.55
N ASN A 77 10.00 -8.53 -17.86
CA ASN A 77 9.89 -9.02 -19.24
C ASN A 77 8.96 -10.23 -19.32
N GLY A 78 8.22 -10.37 -20.43
CA GLY A 78 7.33 -11.51 -20.66
C GLY A 78 6.00 -11.44 -19.90
N GLU A 79 5.62 -12.53 -19.24
CA GLU A 79 4.39 -12.64 -18.45
C GLU A 79 4.55 -13.45 -17.15
N LEU A 80 3.64 -13.24 -16.20
CA LEU A 80 3.53 -14.05 -14.98
C LEU A 80 2.10 -14.57 -14.86
N LYS A 81 1.96 -15.88 -14.73
CA LYS A 81 0.67 -16.54 -14.46
C LYS A 81 0.61 -16.96 -13.01
N GLN A 82 -0.36 -16.42 -12.28
CA GLN A 82 -0.58 -16.75 -10.88
C GLN A 82 -2.06 -16.86 -10.56
N THR A 83 -2.41 -17.68 -9.57
CA THR A 83 -3.75 -17.74 -9.00
C THR A 83 -3.69 -17.13 -7.62
N ALA A 84 -4.40 -16.03 -7.36
CA ALA A 84 -4.42 -15.35 -6.07
C ALA A 84 -5.85 -15.29 -5.54
N GLY A 85 -6.08 -15.76 -4.30
CA GLY A 85 -7.42 -15.83 -3.72
C GLY A 85 -8.40 -16.67 -4.56
N GLY A 86 -7.90 -17.74 -5.18
CA GLY A 86 -8.68 -18.61 -6.07
C GLY A 86 -8.98 -18.02 -7.46
N ARG A 87 -8.43 -16.85 -7.80
CA ARG A 87 -8.66 -16.18 -9.09
C ARG A 87 -7.42 -16.25 -9.98
N PRO A 88 -7.54 -16.71 -11.24
CA PRO A 88 -6.42 -16.69 -12.18
C PRO A 88 -6.13 -15.26 -12.66
N ILE A 89 -4.87 -14.88 -12.62
CA ILE A 89 -4.35 -13.57 -13.01
C ILE A 89 -3.14 -13.81 -13.94
N THR A 90 -3.08 -13.06 -15.04
CA THR A 90 -1.91 -13.03 -15.93
C THR A 90 -1.40 -11.60 -16.01
N LEU A 91 -0.25 -11.36 -15.40
CA LEU A 91 0.46 -10.08 -15.49
C LEU A 91 1.28 -10.06 -16.78
N LYS A 92 1.30 -8.90 -17.43
CA LYS A 92 2.14 -8.61 -18.59
C LYS A 92 3.30 -7.70 -18.20
N LYS A 93 4.30 -7.63 -19.07
CA LYS A 93 5.43 -6.71 -18.95
C LYS A 93 5.00 -5.31 -18.51
N GLY A 94 5.66 -4.78 -17.49
CA GLY A 94 5.42 -3.45 -16.91
C GLY A 94 4.30 -3.41 -15.87
N GLU A 95 3.53 -4.49 -15.70
CA GLU A 95 2.43 -4.57 -14.73
C GLU A 95 2.90 -5.17 -13.39
N LEU A 96 2.16 -4.89 -12.33
CA LEU A 96 2.45 -5.42 -11.00
C LEU A 96 1.21 -5.87 -10.23
N LEU A 97 1.40 -6.86 -9.37
CA LEU A 97 0.39 -7.34 -8.44
C LEU A 97 0.93 -7.22 -7.02
N LEU A 98 0.20 -6.49 -6.18
CA LEU A 98 0.48 -6.34 -4.76
C LEU A 98 -0.42 -7.30 -3.97
N LEU A 99 0.16 -8.08 -3.07
CA LEU A 99 -0.46 -9.14 -2.29
C LEU A 99 -0.29 -8.86 -0.79
N ASN A 100 -1.36 -9.02 0.01
CA ASN A 100 -1.28 -8.89 1.46
C ASN A 100 -0.80 -10.17 2.15
N GLN A 101 -0.44 -10.10 3.43
CA GLN A 101 0.06 -11.22 4.26
C GLN A 101 -0.95 -12.37 4.54
N HIS A 102 -2.16 -12.30 3.98
CA HIS A 102 -3.21 -13.28 4.24
C HIS A 102 -3.70 -13.99 3.00
N ILE A 103 -3.27 -13.54 1.82
CA ILE A 103 -3.70 -14.15 0.56
C ILE A 103 -2.95 -15.45 0.31
N GLU A 104 -3.72 -16.47 -0.03
CA GLU A 104 -3.17 -17.68 -0.61
C GLU A 104 -3.02 -17.48 -2.11
N HIS A 105 -1.85 -17.81 -2.63
CA HIS A 105 -1.56 -17.74 -4.05
C HIS A 105 -0.62 -18.86 -4.51
N GLU A 106 -0.68 -19.18 -5.79
CA GLU A 106 0.24 -20.09 -6.49
C GLU A 106 0.72 -19.44 -7.78
N ILE A 107 1.94 -19.78 -8.19
CA ILE A 107 2.59 -19.22 -9.38
C ILE A 107 2.93 -20.38 -10.31
N LYS A 108 2.60 -20.25 -11.60
CA LYS A 108 3.02 -21.20 -12.62
C LYS A 108 4.45 -20.91 -13.08
N ALA A 109 5.16 -21.96 -13.47
CA ALA A 109 6.50 -21.87 -14.00
C ALA A 109 6.59 -20.81 -15.11
N CYS A 110 7.48 -19.85 -14.91
CA CYS A 110 7.81 -18.83 -15.89
C CYS A 110 8.61 -19.45 -17.05
N ALA A 111 8.42 -18.93 -18.27
CA ALA A 111 9.21 -19.29 -19.43
C ALA A 111 10.63 -18.73 -19.34
N LYS A 112 11.49 -19.12 -20.28
CA LYS A 112 12.92 -18.74 -20.28
C LYS A 112 13.13 -17.22 -20.33
N GLU A 113 12.30 -16.51 -21.08
CA GLU A 113 12.43 -15.07 -21.28
C GLU A 113 11.58 -14.25 -20.29
N ASP A 114 10.73 -14.90 -19.50
CA ASP A 114 9.92 -14.24 -18.49
C ASP A 114 10.81 -13.85 -17.30
N ILE A 115 10.88 -12.55 -17.01
CA ILE A 115 11.62 -12.01 -15.87
C ILE A 115 10.64 -11.33 -14.93
N VAL A 116 10.55 -11.89 -13.72
CA VAL A 116 9.71 -11.39 -12.65
C VAL A 116 10.59 -10.96 -11.49
N ILE A 117 10.32 -9.77 -10.98
CA ILE A 117 10.97 -9.22 -9.80
C ILE A 117 9.98 -9.27 -8.65
N ASN A 118 10.39 -9.95 -7.59
CA ASN A 118 9.63 -10.14 -6.37
C ASN A 118 10.17 -9.18 -5.30
N PHE A 119 9.28 -8.38 -4.72
CA PHE A 119 9.54 -7.51 -3.59
C PHE A 119 8.87 -8.09 -2.36
N ILE A 120 9.67 -8.36 -1.33
CA ILE A 120 9.27 -8.87 -0.03
C ILE A 120 9.39 -7.71 0.96
N ILE A 121 8.26 -7.25 1.48
CA ILE A 121 8.19 -6.02 2.26
C ILE A 121 7.61 -6.34 3.65
N ARG A 122 8.39 -6.09 4.70
CA ARG A 122 7.91 -6.26 6.07
C ARG A 122 6.87 -5.19 6.41
N PRO A 123 5.87 -5.54 7.24
CA PRO A 123 4.89 -4.59 7.77
C PRO A 123 5.47 -3.25 8.24
N ALA A 124 6.60 -3.30 8.97
CA ALA A 124 7.27 -2.12 9.55
C ALA A 124 7.81 -1.10 8.52
N PHE A 125 8.01 -1.50 7.26
CA PHE A 125 8.40 -0.54 6.21
C PHE A 125 7.30 0.51 5.99
N PHE A 126 6.06 0.09 6.06
CA PHE A 126 4.96 0.99 5.77
C PHE A 126 4.68 1.92 6.94
N ASP A 127 4.88 1.48 8.19
CA ASP A 127 4.91 2.39 9.35
C ASP A 127 5.91 3.55 9.12
N PHE A 128 7.08 3.22 8.57
CA PHE A 128 8.06 4.22 8.16
C PHE A 128 7.50 5.15 7.08
N ILE A 129 6.94 4.65 5.96
CA ILE A 129 6.38 5.51 4.91
C ILE A 129 5.21 6.36 5.40
N PHE A 130 4.35 5.84 6.27
CA PHE A 130 3.23 6.60 6.84
C PHE A 130 3.67 7.74 7.72
N SER A 131 4.79 7.59 8.42
CA SER A 131 5.37 8.73 9.15
C SER A 131 5.75 9.91 8.24
N PHE A 132 5.99 9.68 6.94
CA PHE A 132 6.27 10.73 5.96
C PHE A 132 5.03 11.19 5.18
N LEU A 133 4.00 10.34 5.07
CA LEU A 133 2.71 10.73 4.53
C LEU A 133 1.98 11.55 5.58
N ASN A 134 2.37 12.82 5.69
CA ASN A 134 1.95 13.80 6.68
C ASN A 134 0.47 14.24 6.55
N SER A 135 -0.36 13.43 5.93
CA SER A 135 -1.77 13.72 5.73
C SER A 135 -2.56 12.60 6.36
N GLY A 136 -3.53 12.92 7.22
CA GLY A 136 -4.64 12.02 7.58
C GLY A 136 -5.52 11.72 6.36
N ASN A 137 -4.88 11.31 5.27
CA ASN A 137 -5.45 10.95 4.00
C ASN A 137 -5.98 9.54 4.15
N ILE A 138 -7.27 9.53 4.38
CA ILE A 138 -8.07 8.38 4.73
C ILE A 138 -8.07 7.32 3.60
N VAL A 139 -7.73 7.72 2.36
CA VAL A 139 -7.52 6.82 1.21
C VAL A 139 -6.25 6.00 1.36
N SER A 140 -5.16 6.62 1.85
CA SER A 140 -3.93 5.89 2.16
C SER A 140 -4.22 4.87 3.27
N ASP A 141 -4.83 5.30 4.37
CA ASP A 141 -5.19 4.41 5.48
C ASP A 141 -6.12 3.25 5.05
N PHE A 142 -6.92 3.44 4.02
CA PHE A 142 -7.81 2.40 3.50
C PHE A 142 -7.17 1.42 2.52
N LEU A 143 -6.42 1.93 1.55
CA LEU A 143 -5.62 1.09 0.65
C LEU A 143 -4.68 0.21 1.47
N ILE A 144 -4.21 0.74 2.60
CA ILE A 144 -3.28 0.06 3.49
C ILE A 144 -4.01 -0.78 4.54
N SER A 145 -5.14 -0.38 5.09
CA SER A 145 -5.91 -1.30 5.95
C SER A 145 -6.43 -2.53 5.20
N GLY A 146 -6.65 -2.48 3.88
CA GLY A 146 -6.86 -3.71 3.09
C GLY A 146 -5.64 -4.65 3.06
N LEU A 147 -4.43 -4.10 3.24
CA LEU A 147 -3.16 -4.81 3.26
C LEU A 147 -2.71 -5.20 4.69
N TYR A 148 -3.19 -4.48 5.71
CA TYR A 148 -2.77 -4.58 7.12
C TYR A 148 -3.86 -5.00 8.11
N ASN A 149 -5.12 -4.57 7.94
CA ASN A 149 -6.14 -4.79 8.95
C ASN A 149 -6.64 -6.24 8.95
N ASN A 150 -6.57 -6.83 10.14
CA ASN A 150 -7.31 -7.90 10.85
C ASN A 150 -8.55 -8.60 10.24
N THR A 151 -9.02 -8.27 9.04
CA THR A 151 -9.80 -9.24 8.28
C THR A 151 -8.82 -10.35 7.88
N GLN A 152 -9.02 -11.58 8.33
CA GLN A 152 -8.20 -12.74 7.94
C GLN A 152 -8.36 -13.11 6.44
N ASN A 153 -8.75 -12.16 5.60
CA ASN A 153 -9.09 -12.37 4.21
C ASN A 153 -7.93 -11.91 3.33
N GLY A 154 -7.51 -12.79 2.44
CA GLY A 154 -6.54 -12.48 1.39
C GLY A 154 -7.03 -11.40 0.44
N GLN A 155 -6.22 -10.38 0.20
CA GLN A 155 -6.49 -9.30 -0.75
C GLN A 155 -5.31 -9.08 -1.69
N PHE A 156 -5.62 -8.59 -2.89
CA PHE A 156 -4.62 -8.17 -3.86
C PHE A 156 -5.05 -6.90 -4.60
N LEU A 157 -4.07 -6.16 -5.10
CA LEU A 157 -4.26 -5.02 -6.01
C LEU A 157 -3.46 -5.26 -7.28
N TYR A 158 -4.15 -5.30 -8.42
CA TYR A 158 -3.54 -5.52 -9.72
C TYR A 158 -3.40 -4.19 -10.47
N PHE A 159 -2.19 -3.66 -10.55
CA PHE A 159 -1.91 -2.37 -11.17
C PHE A 159 -1.52 -2.51 -12.65
N LYS A 160 -2.30 -1.85 -13.51
CA LYS A 160 -2.06 -1.74 -14.96
C LYS A 160 -1.20 -0.51 -15.28
N VAL A 161 0.03 -0.52 -14.77
CA VAL A 161 0.94 0.65 -14.74
C VAL A 161 2.08 0.57 -15.77
N ALA A 162 1.95 -0.28 -16.79
CA ALA A 162 2.99 -0.46 -17.81
C ALA A 162 3.37 0.84 -18.54
N GLU A 163 2.38 1.72 -18.77
CA GLU A 163 2.56 3.00 -19.46
C GLU A 163 2.89 4.18 -18.51
N VAL A 164 3.05 3.92 -17.20
CA VAL A 164 3.38 4.97 -16.21
C VAL A 164 4.90 5.07 -16.07
N GLU A 165 5.53 5.93 -16.87
CA GLU A 165 7.00 6.08 -16.95
C GLU A 165 7.66 6.27 -15.58
N THR A 166 7.06 7.08 -14.70
CA THR A 166 7.60 7.36 -13.36
C THR A 166 7.73 6.09 -12.51
N ILE A 167 6.74 5.19 -12.57
CA ILE A 167 6.75 3.89 -11.88
C ILE A 167 7.83 2.98 -12.49
N GLN A 168 7.88 2.89 -13.83
CA GLN A 168 8.85 2.05 -14.51
C GLN A 168 10.30 2.49 -14.21
N ASP A 169 10.56 3.79 -14.15
CA ASP A 169 11.85 4.36 -13.81
C ASP A 169 12.28 4.07 -12.37
N MET A 170 11.36 4.20 -11.41
CA MET A 170 11.64 3.90 -10.00
C MET A 170 11.96 2.42 -9.81
N ILE A 171 11.18 1.52 -10.42
CA ILE A 171 11.43 0.09 -10.40
C ILE A 171 12.77 -0.23 -11.08
N GLY A 172 13.06 0.38 -12.22
CA GLY A 172 14.34 0.22 -12.92
C GLY A 172 15.55 0.60 -12.06
N LYS A 173 15.46 1.69 -11.29
CA LYS A 173 16.51 2.10 -10.33
C LYS A 173 16.68 1.10 -9.20
N ILE A 174 15.59 0.55 -8.65
CA ILE A 174 15.66 -0.51 -7.64
C ILE A 174 16.33 -1.77 -8.20
N ILE A 175 15.95 -2.18 -9.42
CA ILE A 175 16.53 -3.35 -10.09
C ILE A 175 18.02 -3.14 -10.36
N TYR A 176 18.41 -1.94 -10.81
CA TYR A 176 19.83 -1.63 -11.00
C TYR A 176 20.63 -1.75 -9.70
N GLU A 177 20.10 -1.23 -8.58
CA GLU A 177 20.75 -1.26 -7.27
C GLU A 177 20.92 -2.68 -6.72
N ILE A 178 19.97 -3.60 -6.95
CA ILE A 178 20.14 -5.01 -6.54
C ILE A 178 21.16 -5.77 -7.41
N MET A 179 21.36 -5.35 -8.65
CA MET A 179 22.31 -5.98 -9.57
C MET A 179 23.72 -5.43 -9.40
N HIS A 180 23.83 -4.20 -8.92
CA HIS A 180 25.10 -3.50 -8.68
C HIS A 180 25.18 -3.04 -7.21
N PRO A 181 25.30 -3.95 -6.23
CA PRO A 181 25.26 -3.59 -4.82
C PRO A 181 26.37 -2.63 -4.42
N SER A 182 26.00 -1.68 -3.58
CA SER A 182 26.84 -0.67 -2.95
C SER A 182 26.63 -0.67 -1.43
N PRO A 183 27.51 -0.04 -0.63
CA PRO A 183 27.29 0.11 0.80
C PRO A 183 25.99 0.84 1.17
N PHE A 184 25.38 1.57 0.24
CA PHE A 184 24.16 2.35 0.45
C PHE A 184 22.92 1.73 -0.22
N SER A 185 23.01 0.53 -0.81
CA SER A 185 21.90 -0.09 -1.52
C SER A 185 20.65 -0.23 -0.69
N GLU A 186 20.79 -0.62 0.57
CA GLU A 186 19.63 -0.80 1.44
C GLU A 186 18.85 0.51 1.66
N SER A 187 19.56 1.59 1.98
CA SER A 187 18.93 2.91 2.13
C SER A 187 18.35 3.41 0.80
N THR A 188 19.07 3.18 -0.31
CA THR A 188 18.65 3.59 -1.66
C THR A 188 17.37 2.87 -2.08
N ILE A 189 17.32 1.55 -1.95
CA ILE A 189 16.12 0.74 -2.22
C ILE A 189 14.97 1.17 -1.32
N LYS A 190 15.22 1.41 -0.02
CA LYS A 190 14.19 1.86 0.92
C LYS A 190 13.57 3.20 0.50
N LEU A 191 14.38 4.16 0.05
CA LEU A 191 13.91 5.46 -0.40
C LEU A 191 13.16 5.38 -1.73
N TYR A 192 13.69 4.63 -2.73
CA TYR A 192 12.98 4.42 -3.99
C TYR A 192 11.69 3.65 -3.81
N MET A 193 11.65 2.67 -2.91
CA MET A 193 10.42 1.97 -2.56
C MET A 193 9.39 2.94 -1.96
N GLY A 194 9.83 3.87 -1.11
CA GLY A 194 8.94 4.90 -0.58
C GLY A 194 8.31 5.75 -1.68
N LEU A 195 9.12 6.23 -2.63
CA LEU A 195 8.63 6.98 -3.78
C LEU A 195 7.70 6.13 -4.67
N LEU A 196 8.03 4.86 -4.90
CA LEU A 196 7.20 3.93 -5.66
C LEU A 196 5.83 3.75 -5.01
N MET A 197 5.77 3.56 -3.69
CA MET A 197 4.51 3.44 -2.95
C MET A 197 3.65 4.69 -3.10
N ILE A 198 4.26 5.88 -3.00
CA ILE A 198 3.55 7.16 -3.20
C ILE A 198 2.98 7.23 -4.63
N GLU A 199 3.76 6.83 -5.62
CA GLU A 199 3.33 6.88 -7.01
C GLU A 199 2.21 5.87 -7.30
N LEU A 200 2.25 4.68 -6.70
CA LEU A 200 1.16 3.69 -6.78
C LEU A 200 -0.13 4.21 -6.14
N ILE A 201 -0.04 4.90 -5.00
CA ILE A 201 -1.20 5.52 -4.34
C ILE A 201 -1.86 6.58 -5.25
N LYS A 202 -1.07 7.36 -5.98
CA LYS A 202 -1.59 8.35 -6.94
C LYS A 202 -2.26 7.72 -8.17
N ASN A 203 -1.89 6.49 -8.54
CA ASN A 203 -2.37 5.78 -9.74
C ASN A 203 -3.34 4.64 -9.39
N THR A 204 -4.16 4.81 -8.36
CA THR A 204 -5.12 3.80 -7.87
C THR A 204 -6.31 3.58 -8.79
N ASP A 205 -6.57 4.53 -9.68
CA ASP A 205 -7.51 4.43 -10.79
C ASP A 205 -7.12 3.36 -11.80
N LEU A 206 -5.82 3.04 -11.92
CA LEU A 206 -5.26 2.01 -12.81
C LEU A 206 -5.29 0.59 -12.23
N VAL A 207 -5.95 0.37 -11.09
CA VAL A 207 -6.13 -0.97 -10.51
C VAL A 207 -7.23 -1.73 -11.27
N GLU A 208 -6.96 -2.94 -11.73
CA GLU A 208 -7.95 -3.80 -12.41
C GLU A 208 -9.06 -4.23 -11.44
N ARG A 209 -10.31 -3.90 -11.81
CA ARG A 209 -11.51 -4.14 -10.99
C ARG A 209 -12.32 -5.31 -11.56
N LYS A 210 -12.43 -6.44 -10.84
CA LYS A 210 -13.41 -7.53 -11.13
C LYS A 210 -14.51 -7.64 -10.06
N GLU A 211 -15.74 -7.89 -10.50
CA GLU A 211 -16.95 -7.06 -10.26
C GLU A 211 -17.53 -6.91 -8.82
N GLU A 212 -17.32 -7.80 -7.84
CA GLU A 212 -18.01 -7.63 -6.53
C GLU A 212 -17.12 -7.15 -5.37
N ALA A 213 -15.95 -7.78 -5.20
CA ALA A 213 -14.96 -7.34 -4.22
C ALA A 213 -14.35 -5.99 -4.63
N SER A 214 -14.19 -5.77 -5.94
CA SER A 214 -13.72 -4.50 -6.48
C SER A 214 -14.75 -3.38 -6.37
N MET A 215 -16.06 -3.68 -6.46
CA MET A 215 -17.08 -2.65 -6.31
C MET A 215 -17.14 -2.15 -4.87
N ASN A 216 -17.14 -3.03 -3.87
CA ASN A 216 -17.09 -2.59 -2.47
C ASN A 216 -15.80 -1.83 -2.16
N HIS A 217 -14.65 -2.30 -2.67
CA HIS A 217 -13.39 -1.58 -2.49
C HIS A 217 -13.42 -0.20 -3.17
N TYR A 218 -13.87 -0.12 -4.43
CA TYR A 218 -14.07 1.12 -5.17
C TYR A 218 -14.99 2.09 -4.41
N LEU A 219 -16.16 1.63 -3.97
CA LEU A 219 -17.11 2.46 -3.23
C LEU A 219 -16.45 3.06 -1.99
N VAL A 220 -15.58 2.30 -1.32
CA VAL A 220 -14.86 2.81 -0.15
C VAL A 220 -13.74 3.77 -0.55
N VAL A 221 -12.89 3.45 -1.54
CA VAL A 221 -11.85 4.38 -2.04
C VAL A 221 -12.48 5.71 -2.44
N GLU A 222 -13.55 5.69 -3.25
CA GLU A 222 -14.28 6.89 -3.66
C GLU A 222 -14.89 7.63 -2.48
N SER A 223 -15.41 6.92 -1.48
CA SER A 223 -15.97 7.55 -0.29
C SER A 223 -14.92 8.32 0.50
N LEU A 224 -13.74 7.75 0.58
CA LEU A 224 -12.62 8.27 1.32
C LEU A 224 -11.97 9.44 0.58
N GLN A 225 -11.82 9.34 -0.74
CA GLN A 225 -11.38 10.44 -1.59
C GLN A 225 -12.39 11.60 -1.55
N TYR A 226 -13.69 11.28 -1.57
CA TYR A 226 -14.72 12.30 -1.41
C TYR A 226 -14.62 13.02 -0.07
N ILE A 227 -14.40 12.31 1.03
CA ILE A 227 -14.15 12.92 2.35
C ILE A 227 -12.88 13.78 2.29
N GLU A 228 -11.81 13.32 1.68
CA GLU A 228 -10.53 14.03 1.61
C GLU A 228 -10.64 15.35 0.85
N GLU A 229 -11.32 15.34 -0.30
CA GLU A 229 -11.46 16.50 -1.18
C GLU A 229 -12.56 17.45 -0.72
N ASN A 230 -13.60 16.94 -0.05
CA ASN A 230 -14.82 17.70 0.25
C ASN A 230 -15.12 17.79 1.76
N TYR A 231 -14.17 17.49 2.67
CA TYR A 231 -14.42 17.36 4.12
C TYR A 231 -15.26 18.49 4.72
N LYS A 232 -15.14 19.72 4.22
CA LYS A 232 -15.90 20.89 4.73
C LYS A 232 -17.41 20.71 4.57
N HIS A 233 -17.86 20.11 3.47
CA HIS A 233 -19.29 19.97 3.13
C HIS A 233 -19.72 18.53 2.84
N ALA A 234 -18.82 17.55 2.96
CA ALA A 234 -19.06 16.16 2.57
C ALA A 234 -20.33 15.58 3.21
N SER A 235 -21.19 15.05 2.35
CA SER A 235 -22.43 14.36 2.71
C SER A 235 -22.44 12.93 2.19
N LEU A 236 -22.79 11.98 3.06
CA LEU A 236 -23.05 10.61 2.64
C LEU A 236 -24.22 10.54 1.64
N TYR A 237 -25.15 11.49 1.72
CA TYR A 237 -26.31 11.50 0.83
C TYR A 237 -25.89 11.78 -0.61
N GLU A 238 -25.22 12.90 -0.83
CA GLU A 238 -24.72 13.32 -2.14
C GLU A 238 -23.78 12.28 -2.75
N LEU A 239 -22.89 11.71 -1.92
CA LEU A 239 -21.95 10.69 -2.38
C LEU A 239 -22.66 9.41 -2.83
N ALA A 240 -23.65 8.94 -2.08
CA ALA A 240 -24.38 7.73 -2.44
C ALA A 240 -25.15 7.92 -3.76
N GLU A 241 -25.75 9.10 -3.98
CA GLU A 241 -26.37 9.46 -5.26
C GLU A 241 -25.33 9.47 -6.40
N LYS A 242 -24.18 10.12 -6.20
CA LYS A 242 -23.07 10.15 -7.17
C LYS A 242 -22.59 8.75 -7.56
N LEU A 243 -22.56 7.82 -6.61
CA LEU A 243 -22.10 6.44 -6.81
C LEU A 243 -23.22 5.46 -7.19
N ASN A 244 -24.45 5.95 -7.41
CA ASN A 244 -25.64 5.12 -7.68
C ASN A 244 -25.85 4.01 -6.63
N GLN A 245 -25.61 4.32 -5.35
CA GLN A 245 -25.80 3.41 -4.22
C GLN A 245 -26.89 3.90 -3.28
N SER A 246 -27.52 2.98 -2.54
CA SER A 246 -28.35 3.39 -1.40
C SER A 246 -27.49 3.91 -0.24
N HIS A 247 -27.96 4.93 0.49
CA HIS A 247 -27.25 5.46 1.67
C HIS A 247 -26.96 4.38 2.71
N TYR A 248 -27.92 3.48 2.96
CA TYR A 248 -27.75 2.37 3.88
C TYR A 248 -26.70 1.38 3.37
N GLY A 249 -26.73 1.05 2.08
CA GLY A 249 -25.75 0.17 1.44
C GLY A 249 -24.33 0.73 1.55
N LEU A 250 -24.13 1.98 1.14
CA LEU A 250 -22.83 2.64 1.18
C LEU A 250 -22.29 2.76 2.62
N SER A 251 -23.14 3.18 3.57
CA SER A 251 -22.77 3.24 4.99
C SER A 251 -22.32 1.89 5.55
N LYS A 252 -23.06 0.82 5.23
CA LYS A 252 -22.72 -0.55 5.64
C LYS A 252 -21.41 -1.00 5.02
N THR A 253 -21.18 -0.70 3.74
CA THR A 253 -19.94 -1.04 3.03
C THR A 253 -18.73 -0.32 3.66
N ILE A 254 -18.83 0.99 3.89
CA ILE A 254 -17.78 1.79 4.55
C ILE A 254 -17.48 1.23 5.95
N LYS A 255 -18.52 1.01 6.77
CA LYS A 255 -18.34 0.50 8.13
C LYS A 255 -17.72 -0.89 8.18
N LYS A 256 -18.12 -1.77 7.26
CA LYS A 256 -17.56 -3.12 7.16
C LYS A 256 -16.08 -3.08 6.78
N ALA A 257 -15.70 -2.18 5.89
CA ALA A 257 -14.35 -2.14 5.32
C ALA A 257 -13.36 -1.35 6.20
N THR A 258 -13.79 -0.26 6.82
CA THR A 258 -12.94 0.65 7.59
C THR A 258 -13.07 0.48 9.11
N SER A 259 -14.02 -0.33 9.57
CA SER A 259 -14.51 -0.38 10.97
C SER A 259 -15.14 0.93 11.49
N HIS A 260 -15.21 1.97 10.68
CA HIS A 260 -15.72 3.29 11.04
C HIS A 260 -16.88 3.71 10.13
N THR A 261 -17.79 4.51 10.66
CA THR A 261 -18.86 5.12 9.88
C THR A 261 -18.33 6.29 9.05
N PHE A 262 -19.04 6.67 7.98
CA PHE A 262 -18.74 7.87 7.20
C PHE A 262 -18.61 9.12 8.09
N LYS A 263 -19.47 9.25 9.10
CA LYS A 263 -19.44 10.40 10.02
C LYS A 263 -18.20 10.41 10.92
N GLU A 264 -17.74 9.25 11.39
CA GLU A 264 -16.52 9.13 12.19
C GLU A 264 -15.29 9.46 11.34
N LEU A 265 -15.22 8.93 10.11
CA LEU A 265 -14.18 9.21 9.14
C LEU A 265 -14.11 10.71 8.77
N LEU A 266 -15.26 11.33 8.53
CA LEU A 266 -15.36 12.76 8.26
C LEU A 266 -14.92 13.61 9.47
N GLN A 267 -15.36 13.24 10.68
CA GLN A 267 -14.94 13.91 11.91
C GLN A 267 -13.42 13.82 12.09
N GLU A 268 -12.84 12.65 11.84
CA GLU A 268 -11.40 12.41 11.94
C GLU A 268 -10.63 13.33 10.98
N ARG A 269 -11.02 13.37 9.70
CA ARG A 269 -10.36 14.22 8.70
C ARG A 269 -10.41 15.70 9.07
N ARG A 270 -11.57 16.19 9.52
CA ARG A 270 -11.76 17.58 9.96
C ARG A 270 -10.90 17.92 11.17
N LEU A 271 -10.77 17.01 12.13
CA LEU A 271 -9.90 17.21 13.31
C LEU A 271 -8.42 17.20 12.95
N VAL A 272 -8.00 16.38 11.97
CA VAL A 272 -6.64 16.43 11.43
C VAL A 272 -6.40 17.78 10.75
N LYS A 273 -7.34 18.24 9.90
CA LYS A 273 -7.21 19.53 9.23
C LYS A 273 -7.16 20.70 10.22
N ALA A 274 -7.95 20.64 11.28
CA ALA A 274 -7.93 21.66 12.33
C ALA A 274 -6.58 21.70 13.04
N LYS A 275 -5.99 20.52 13.35
CA LYS A 275 -4.65 20.42 13.93
C LYS A 275 -3.61 21.09 13.00
N GLU A 276 -3.61 20.73 11.72
CA GLU A 276 -2.71 21.35 10.71
C GLU A 276 -2.82 22.88 10.73
N LEU A 277 -4.04 23.43 10.71
CA LEU A 277 -4.28 24.88 10.71
C LEU A 277 -3.86 25.56 12.02
N LEU A 278 -4.03 24.88 13.17
CA LEU A 278 -3.59 25.39 14.46
C LEU A 278 -2.06 25.47 14.57
N GLU A 279 -1.34 24.56 13.92
CA GLU A 279 0.13 24.49 13.92
C GLU A 279 0.78 25.41 12.88
N SER A 280 0.13 25.58 11.72
CA SER A 280 0.70 26.27 10.55
C SER A 280 0.22 27.71 10.37
N THR A 281 -0.82 28.15 11.08
CA THR A 281 -1.44 29.48 10.86
C THR A 281 -1.79 30.21 12.16
N GLU A 282 -1.88 31.54 12.08
CA GLU A 282 -2.41 32.41 13.15
C GLU A 282 -3.93 32.63 13.07
N MET A 283 -4.63 31.91 12.19
CA MET A 283 -6.06 32.08 11.94
C MET A 283 -6.86 32.01 13.26
N PRO A 284 -7.84 32.90 13.51
CA PRO A 284 -8.68 32.81 14.71
C PRO A 284 -9.32 31.42 14.84
N ILE A 285 -9.37 30.86 16.05
CA ILE A 285 -9.89 29.50 16.25
C ILE A 285 -11.33 29.39 15.73
N SER A 286 -12.17 30.42 15.89
CA SER A 286 -13.52 30.47 15.31
C SER A 286 -13.53 30.27 13.80
N SER A 287 -12.62 30.94 13.07
CA SER A 287 -12.48 30.79 11.62
C SER A 287 -11.95 29.40 11.24
N ILE A 288 -11.08 28.79 12.05
CA ILE A 288 -10.66 27.39 11.83
C ILE A 288 -11.85 26.45 11.97
N VAL A 289 -12.70 26.64 12.99
CA VAL A 289 -13.90 25.81 13.20
C VAL A 289 -14.82 25.85 11.98
N GLU A 290 -15.08 27.04 11.44
CA GLU A 290 -15.85 27.22 10.22
C GLU A 290 -15.16 26.60 9.00
N GLU A 291 -13.84 26.76 8.88
CA GLU A 291 -13.07 26.27 7.73
C GLU A 291 -13.00 24.74 7.66
N VAL A 292 -12.98 24.08 8.82
CA VAL A 292 -13.07 22.61 8.87
C VAL A 292 -14.51 22.09 8.83
N GLY A 293 -15.51 22.95 8.67
CA GLY A 293 -16.91 22.57 8.40
C GLY A 293 -17.78 22.34 9.64
N TYR A 294 -17.50 23.00 10.76
CA TYR A 294 -18.37 23.00 11.94
C TYR A 294 -19.01 24.37 12.17
N ASP A 295 -20.31 24.39 12.45
CA ASP A 295 -21.01 25.62 12.86
C ASP A 295 -21.07 25.80 14.38
N ASN A 296 -20.86 24.71 15.14
CA ASN A 296 -20.94 24.71 16.60
C ASN A 296 -19.55 24.62 17.23
N ILE A 297 -19.03 25.77 17.66
CA ILE A 297 -17.72 25.90 18.31
C ILE A 297 -17.62 25.04 19.58
N SER A 298 -18.65 25.04 20.45
CA SER A 298 -18.63 24.25 21.69
C SER A 298 -18.55 22.75 21.41
N TYR A 299 -19.26 22.27 20.39
CA TYR A 299 -19.16 20.90 19.94
C TYR A 299 -17.75 20.57 19.44
N PHE A 300 -17.18 21.42 18.57
CA PHE A 300 -15.81 21.28 18.07
C PHE A 300 -14.78 21.19 19.22
N TYR A 301 -14.84 22.11 20.18
CA TYR A 301 -13.93 22.11 21.33
C TYR A 301 -13.99 20.79 22.11
N ARG A 302 -15.20 20.23 22.29
CA ARG A 302 -15.40 18.96 22.98
C ARG A 302 -14.77 17.79 22.23
N ILE A 303 -15.00 17.67 20.92
CA ILE A 303 -14.46 16.56 20.13
C ILE A 303 -12.95 16.69 19.93
N PHE A 304 -12.43 17.92 19.77
CA PHE A 304 -11.00 18.17 19.65
C PHE A 304 -10.26 17.82 20.95
N LYS A 305 -10.78 18.29 22.10
CA LYS A 305 -10.23 17.93 23.41
C LYS A 305 -10.33 16.44 23.69
N GLY A 306 -11.45 15.82 23.33
CA GLY A 306 -11.62 14.37 23.47
C GLY A 306 -10.57 13.57 22.68
N LYS A 307 -10.19 14.05 21.49
CA LYS A 307 -9.20 13.37 20.64
C LYS A 307 -7.74 13.64 21.05
N TYR A 308 -7.40 14.90 21.30
CA TYR A 308 -6.00 15.31 21.49
C TYR A 308 -5.63 15.56 22.97
N GLY A 309 -6.56 15.36 23.90
CA GLY A 309 -6.35 15.56 25.34
C GLY A 309 -6.32 17.02 25.80
N GLN A 310 -6.25 17.97 24.86
CA GLN A 310 -6.15 19.41 25.12
C GLN A 310 -7.08 20.21 24.22
N THR A 311 -7.47 21.41 24.66
CA THR A 311 -8.29 22.33 23.86
C THR A 311 -7.53 22.85 22.65
N PRO A 312 -8.23 23.30 21.58
CA PRO A 312 -7.59 23.94 20.42
C PRO A 312 -6.66 25.10 20.78
N LYS A 313 -7.01 25.86 21.83
CA LYS A 313 -6.22 26.99 22.32
C LYS A 313 -4.93 26.52 22.98
N GLU A 314 -5.03 25.61 23.95
CA GLU A 314 -3.87 25.02 24.64
C GLU A 314 -2.93 24.36 23.61
N PHE A 315 -3.50 23.65 22.64
CA PHE A 315 -2.75 23.00 21.56
C PHE A 315 -1.91 24.01 20.76
N ARG A 316 -2.50 25.14 20.34
CA ARG A 316 -1.78 26.18 19.60
C ARG A 316 -0.67 26.81 20.43
N GLU A 317 -0.95 27.14 21.69
CA GLU A 317 0.03 27.76 22.58
C GLU A 317 1.26 26.85 22.77
N GLN A 318 1.04 25.53 22.88
CA GLN A 318 2.12 24.56 22.91
C GLN A 318 2.95 24.55 21.62
N ALA A 319 2.30 24.48 20.46
CA ALA A 319 2.98 24.43 19.16
C ALA A 319 3.84 25.68 18.88
N VAL A 320 3.39 26.86 19.32
CA VAL A 320 4.15 28.12 19.20
C VAL A 320 5.38 28.12 20.13
N ASN A 321 5.23 27.64 21.36
CA ASN A 321 6.32 27.56 22.32
C ASN A 321 7.40 26.56 21.91
N GLU A 322 7.03 25.47 21.23
CA GLU A 322 7.98 24.50 20.69
C GLU A 322 8.79 25.06 19.51
N LYS A 323 8.17 25.83 18.61
CA LYS A 323 8.88 26.54 17.53
C LYS A 323 9.88 27.56 18.07
N THR A 324 9.50 28.34 19.08
CA THR A 324 10.35 29.39 19.67
C THR A 324 11.57 28.84 20.43
N LYS A 325 11.59 27.56 20.79
CA LYS A 325 12.73 26.89 21.45
C LYS A 325 13.76 26.30 20.47
N LEU A 326 13.40 26.18 19.19
CA LEU A 326 14.24 25.61 18.13
C LEU A 326 14.96 26.68 17.30
N ASP A 327 14.52 27.94 17.41
CA ASP A 327 15.15 29.14 16.82
C ASP A 327 16.12 29.83 17.80
#